data_AF-A0AAV4H2B1-F1
#
_entry.id   AF-A0AAV4H2B1-F1
#
_cell.length_a   1.000
_cell.length_b   1.000
_cell.length_c   1.000
_cell.angle_alpha   90.00
_cell.angle_beta   90.00
_cell.angle_gamma   90.00
#
_symmetry.space_group_name_H-M   'P 1'
#
loop_
_entity.id
_entity.type
_entity.pdbx_description
1 polymer ?
#
loop_
_entity_poly.entity_id
_entity_poly.type
_entity_poly.pdbx_seq_one_letter_code
_entity_poly.pdbx_strand_id
1 'polypeptide(L)'
;MIFASPIERLLGIHFSILIGDVIVSVSILSGYFAVKEPLALTLVYGGLQGFFVGVVYSLMVKLLLQTMQDHGGLANGIMSAGPVFGAALFIAMGYIFVNPHQVKPDLKFQKKVFFSNNDLINKVPNYFLVVGSLTASFTLIGVALMYYGSQESIKNDEEKARKESITPTKGGSKVQNSSIESGKHEELPLHFTRARVYSNCIQEQSETGSFGSIPSKGVIEDSVSSHKSMDIKKTHAEIEASPLEAIKTVKFWLVSLAYMASNHTTFLHLNLYKQYGQRIIRDNKLFVTTGIISNVSLVIVRPLVGAASDRIGIRNINVFLNAASCILMCLMVVSLHTFPWVYMVLITVEFMGVSPHTLLFSLLSAYEFGKSHCASNMGLIRSGNILIVLLEPLFIDAMINAIGWDWLFLSGSMTSAIATLAIIALDWC
;
A
#
# COMPACT_ATOMS: atom_id res chain seq x y z
N MET A 1 -2.76 -9.29 -4.11
CA MET A 1 -2.32 -9.07 -2.72
C MET A 1 -2.49 -10.32 -1.86
N ILE A 2 -3.69 -10.89 -1.71
CA ILE A 2 -3.93 -12.09 -0.85
C ILE A 2 -2.95 -13.25 -1.17
N PHE A 3 -2.73 -13.51 -2.46
CA PHE A 3 -1.87 -14.58 -2.96
C PHE A 3 -0.36 -14.26 -2.91
N ALA A 4 0.04 -13.08 -2.43
CA ALA A 4 1.45 -12.68 -2.43
C ALA A 4 2.32 -13.62 -1.58
N SER A 5 1.95 -13.91 -0.32
CA SER A 5 2.77 -14.77 0.54
C SER A 5 2.81 -16.24 0.09
N PRO A 6 1.72 -16.87 -0.42
CA PRO A 6 1.82 -18.19 -1.02
C PRO A 6 2.81 -18.25 -2.20
N ILE A 7 2.77 -17.26 -3.09
CA ILE A 7 3.69 -17.19 -4.25
C ILE A 7 5.13 -16.97 -3.77
N GLU A 8 5.32 -16.09 -2.79
CA GLU A 8 6.62 -15.83 -2.16
C GLU A 8 7.24 -17.09 -1.55
N ARG A 9 6.45 -17.91 -0.85
CA ARG A 9 6.93 -19.16 -0.24
C ARG A 9 7.36 -20.19 -1.29
N LEU A 10 6.74 -20.17 -2.46
CA LEU A 10 7.04 -21.11 -3.55
C LEU A 10 8.29 -20.71 -4.34
N LEU A 11 8.42 -19.43 -4.68
CA LEU A 11 9.43 -18.94 -5.63
C LEU A 11 10.55 -18.12 -4.97
N GLY A 12 10.35 -17.66 -3.73
CA GLY A 12 11.15 -16.62 -3.09
C GLY A 12 10.72 -15.21 -3.54
N ILE A 13 11.01 -14.21 -2.69
CA ILE A 13 10.53 -12.84 -2.88
C ILE A 13 11.04 -12.19 -4.18
N HIS A 14 12.33 -12.32 -4.49
CA HIS A 14 12.94 -11.68 -5.67
C HIS A 14 12.45 -12.28 -7.00
N PHE A 15 12.32 -13.60 -7.08
CA PHE A 15 11.77 -14.25 -8.28
C PHE A 15 10.28 -13.97 -8.45
N SER A 16 9.51 -13.94 -7.35
CA SER A 16 8.09 -13.57 -7.38
C SER A 16 7.87 -12.17 -7.94
N ILE A 17 8.71 -11.21 -7.53
CA ILE A 17 8.74 -9.86 -8.05
C ILE A 17 9.08 -9.85 -9.55
N LEU A 18 10.19 -10.49 -9.95
CA LEU A 18 10.65 -10.51 -11.34
C LEU A 18 9.60 -11.10 -12.29
N ILE A 19 9.04 -12.26 -11.92
CA ILE A 19 8.01 -12.94 -12.71
C ILE A 19 6.75 -12.06 -12.78
N GLY A 20 6.36 -11.45 -11.66
CA GLY A 20 5.23 -10.53 -11.63
C GLY A 20 5.41 -9.33 -12.56
N ASP A 21 6.58 -8.69 -12.53
CA ASP A 21 6.89 -7.54 -13.39
C ASP A 21 6.93 -7.89 -14.88
N VAL A 22 7.46 -9.06 -15.23
CA VAL A 22 7.42 -9.58 -16.61
C VAL A 22 5.98 -9.79 -17.05
N ILE A 23 5.15 -10.44 -16.23
CA ILE A 23 3.73 -10.68 -16.57
C ILE A 23 2.95 -9.37 -16.68
N VAL A 24 3.18 -8.41 -15.78
CA VAL A 24 2.59 -7.07 -15.88
C VAL A 24 2.98 -6.40 -17.19
N SER A 25 4.26 -6.43 -17.57
CA SER A 25 4.73 -5.81 -18.81
C SER A 25 4.14 -6.48 -20.05
N VAL A 26 4.11 -7.82 -20.07
CA VAL A 26 3.48 -8.61 -21.15
C VAL A 26 1.99 -8.32 -21.24
N SER A 27 1.28 -8.19 -20.11
CA SER A 27 -0.15 -7.87 -20.10
C SER A 27 -0.46 -6.52 -20.75
N ILE A 28 0.37 -5.49 -20.52
CA ILE A 28 0.23 -4.19 -21.18
C ILE A 28 0.52 -4.30 -22.67
N LEU A 29 1.63 -4.94 -23.06
CA LEU A 29 2.03 -5.12 -24.46
C LEU A 29 0.98 -5.89 -25.27
N SER A 30 0.41 -6.94 -24.67
CA SER A 30 -0.66 -7.74 -25.27
C SER A 30 -1.95 -6.95 -25.52
N GLY A 31 -2.11 -5.78 -24.88
CA GLY A 31 -3.15 -4.81 -25.17
C GLY A 31 -3.21 -4.41 -26.65
N TYR A 32 -2.08 -4.48 -27.38
CA TYR A 32 -2.04 -4.30 -28.83
C TYR A 32 -3.01 -5.24 -29.58
N PHE A 33 -3.07 -6.50 -29.16
CA PHE A 33 -3.96 -7.51 -29.75
C PHE A 33 -5.34 -7.48 -29.07
N ALA A 34 -5.35 -7.40 -27.74
CA ALA A 34 -6.56 -7.53 -26.93
C ALA A 34 -7.52 -6.34 -27.07
N VAL A 35 -7.05 -5.15 -27.42
CA VAL A 35 -7.90 -3.95 -27.54
C VAL A 35 -9.06 -4.09 -28.54
N LYS A 36 -8.93 -5.00 -29.51
CA LYS A 36 -9.99 -5.27 -30.50
C LYS A 36 -11.20 -5.99 -29.90
N GLU A 37 -11.02 -6.72 -28.81
CA GLU A 37 -12.06 -7.50 -28.17
C GLU A 37 -12.20 -7.07 -26.69
N PRO A 38 -13.32 -6.46 -26.29
CA PRO A 38 -13.44 -5.83 -24.97
C PRO A 38 -13.29 -6.83 -23.81
N LEU A 39 -13.72 -8.08 -24.00
CA LEU A 39 -13.55 -9.15 -23.01
C LEU A 39 -12.08 -9.54 -22.87
N ALA A 40 -11.37 -9.72 -23.98
CA ALA A 40 -9.94 -10.02 -23.96
C ALA A 40 -9.15 -8.88 -23.28
N LEU A 41 -9.44 -7.62 -23.61
CA LEU A 41 -8.81 -6.47 -22.97
C LEU A 41 -9.09 -6.45 -21.46
N THR A 42 -10.33 -6.70 -21.05
CA THR A 42 -10.71 -6.71 -19.62
C THR A 42 -10.03 -7.83 -18.86
N LEU A 43 -9.92 -9.03 -19.44
CA LEU A 43 -9.29 -10.17 -18.79
C LEU A 43 -7.77 -9.99 -18.68
N VAL A 44 -7.12 -9.51 -19.75
CA VAL A 44 -5.65 -9.42 -19.80
C VAL A 44 -5.14 -8.13 -19.16
N TYR A 45 -5.61 -6.97 -19.61
CA TYR A 45 -5.19 -5.67 -19.08
C TYR A 45 -5.87 -5.34 -17.75
N GLY A 46 -7.10 -5.80 -17.52
CA GLY A 46 -7.75 -5.61 -16.21
C GLY A 46 -7.37 -6.69 -15.21
N GLY A 47 -7.80 -7.92 -15.47
CA GLY A 47 -7.71 -9.05 -14.54
C GLY A 47 -6.28 -9.51 -14.26
N LEU A 48 -5.57 -9.97 -15.30
CA LEU A 48 -4.22 -10.52 -15.18
C LEU A 48 -3.22 -9.46 -14.67
N GLN A 49 -3.23 -8.26 -15.26
CA GLN A 49 -2.41 -7.14 -14.80
C GLN A 49 -2.72 -6.81 -13.34
N GLY A 50 -3.98 -6.63 -12.98
CA GLY A 50 -4.40 -6.26 -11.61
C GLY A 50 -4.00 -7.31 -10.57
N PHE A 51 -4.08 -8.59 -10.92
CA PHE A 51 -3.62 -9.68 -10.06
C PHE A 51 -2.14 -9.54 -9.72
N PHE A 52 -1.27 -9.41 -10.74
CA PHE A 52 0.18 -9.35 -10.55
C PHE A 52 0.67 -8.02 -10.01
N VAL A 53 0.05 -6.89 -10.36
CA VAL A 53 0.30 -5.60 -9.69
C VAL A 53 0.02 -5.73 -8.19
N GLY A 54 -1.06 -6.41 -7.82
CA GLY A 54 -1.36 -6.70 -6.43
C GLY A 54 -0.37 -7.66 -5.77
N VAL A 55 0.27 -8.58 -6.49
CA VAL A 55 1.30 -9.45 -5.90
C VAL A 55 2.59 -8.66 -5.69
N VAL A 56 3.10 -8.02 -6.75
CA VAL A 56 4.34 -7.25 -6.73
C VAL A 56 4.29 -6.14 -5.69
N TYR A 57 3.21 -5.36 -5.65
CA TYR A 57 3.08 -4.26 -4.68
C TYR A 57 3.19 -4.75 -3.23
N SER A 58 2.49 -5.82 -2.87
CA SER A 58 2.53 -6.36 -1.49
C SER A 58 3.91 -6.90 -1.12
N LEU A 59 4.60 -7.56 -2.04
CA LEU A 59 5.95 -8.06 -1.81
C LEU A 59 6.98 -6.94 -1.72
N MET A 60 6.84 -5.89 -2.53
CA MET A 60 7.70 -4.71 -2.47
C MET A 60 7.56 -3.98 -1.14
N VAL A 61 6.33 -3.74 -0.67
CA VAL A 61 6.10 -3.16 0.66
C VAL A 61 6.76 -4.02 1.73
N LYS A 62 6.56 -5.35 1.69
CA LYS A 62 7.16 -6.28 2.65
C LYS A 62 8.69 -6.19 2.67
N LEU A 63 9.32 -6.32 1.50
CA LEU A 63 10.77 -6.23 1.33
C LEU A 63 11.29 -4.90 1.88
N LEU A 64 10.64 -3.79 1.52
CA LEU A 64 11.03 -2.46 1.93
C LEU A 64 10.96 -2.26 3.44
N LEU A 65 9.91 -2.75 4.11
CA LEU A 65 9.75 -2.65 5.56
C LEU A 65 10.70 -3.56 6.34
N GLN A 66 11.19 -4.64 5.71
CA GLN A 66 12.23 -5.51 6.26
C GLN A 66 13.62 -4.89 6.13
N THR A 67 13.91 -4.24 5.01
CA THR A 67 15.21 -3.60 4.74
C THR A 67 15.36 -2.23 5.42
N MET A 68 14.32 -1.40 5.41
CA MET A 68 14.35 -0.01 5.90
C MET A 68 13.55 0.12 7.20
N GLN A 69 14.03 -0.48 8.29
CA GLN A 69 13.24 -0.60 9.53
C GLN A 69 12.97 0.75 10.21
N ASP A 70 13.95 1.67 10.19
CA ASP A 70 13.85 2.99 10.86
C ASP A 70 13.17 4.07 10.01
N HIS A 71 13.07 3.84 8.70
CA HIS A 71 12.57 4.81 7.71
C HIS A 71 11.53 4.17 6.77
N GLY A 72 10.80 3.18 7.29
CA GLY A 72 9.87 2.37 6.50
C GLY A 72 8.72 3.20 5.92
N GLY A 73 8.25 4.21 6.66
CA GLY A 73 7.22 5.13 6.23
C GLY A 73 7.70 6.01 5.06
N LEU A 74 8.84 6.69 5.18
CA LEU A 74 9.42 7.49 4.10
C LEU A 74 9.67 6.63 2.86
N ALA A 75 10.30 5.47 3.04
CA ALA A 75 10.60 4.56 1.94
C ALA A 75 9.31 4.12 1.21
N ASN A 76 8.29 3.70 1.97
CA ASN A 76 6.98 3.33 1.40
C ASN A 76 6.26 4.54 0.76
N GLY A 77 6.46 5.73 1.30
CA GLY A 77 6.02 7.00 0.72
C GLY A 77 6.62 7.25 -0.66
N ILE A 78 7.94 7.08 -0.82
CA ILE A 78 8.64 7.19 -2.11
C ILE A 78 8.14 6.12 -3.08
N MET A 79 8.09 4.86 -2.66
CA MET A 79 7.60 3.77 -3.50
C MET A 79 6.17 4.02 -3.96
N SER A 80 5.29 4.46 -3.06
CA SER A 80 3.90 4.75 -3.39
C SER A 80 3.73 5.99 -4.27
N ALA A 81 4.69 6.90 -4.37
CA ALA A 81 4.64 8.00 -5.34
C ALA A 81 4.76 7.50 -6.80
N GLY A 82 5.46 6.37 -7.01
CA GLY A 82 5.69 5.76 -8.33
C GLY A 82 4.43 5.54 -9.17
N PRO A 83 3.36 4.88 -8.66
CA PRO A 83 2.10 4.70 -9.39
C PRO A 83 1.45 6.00 -9.87
N VAL A 84 1.54 7.08 -9.08
CA VAL A 84 0.96 8.39 -9.47
C VAL A 84 1.78 9.00 -10.61
N PHE A 85 3.10 8.96 -10.48
CA PHE A 85 4.00 9.41 -11.54
C PHE A 85 3.80 8.59 -12.84
N GLY A 86 3.67 7.27 -12.72
CA GLY A 86 3.38 6.38 -13.85
C GLY A 86 2.05 6.69 -14.53
N ALA A 87 0.99 6.97 -13.76
CA ALA A 87 -0.30 7.40 -14.33
C ALA A 87 -0.17 8.71 -15.12
N ALA A 88 0.59 9.69 -14.61
CA ALA A 88 0.86 10.94 -15.32
C ALA A 88 1.63 10.70 -16.63
N LEU A 89 2.63 9.80 -16.62
CA LEU A 89 3.34 9.40 -17.84
C LEU A 89 2.41 8.74 -18.85
N PHE A 90 1.53 7.83 -18.44
CA PHE A 90 0.59 7.15 -19.33
C PHE A 90 -0.34 8.16 -20.01
N ILE A 91 -0.87 9.11 -19.23
CA ILE A 91 -1.71 10.20 -19.74
C ILE A 91 -0.94 11.05 -20.75
N ALA A 92 0.29 11.46 -20.42
CA ALA A 92 1.13 12.27 -21.30
C ALA A 92 1.43 11.56 -22.63
N MET A 93 1.76 10.27 -22.57
CA MET A 93 1.98 9.44 -23.76
C MET A 93 0.71 9.30 -24.59
N GLY A 94 -0.47 9.19 -23.95
CA GLY A 94 -1.75 9.18 -24.64
C GLY A 94 -2.00 10.48 -25.42
N TYR A 95 -1.70 11.63 -24.81
CA TYR A 95 -1.79 12.92 -25.51
C TYR A 95 -0.80 13.02 -26.68
N ILE A 96 0.46 12.65 -26.48
CA ILE A 96 1.50 12.82 -27.51
C ILE A 96 1.30 11.84 -28.68
N PHE A 97 1.01 10.57 -28.39
CA PHE A 97 0.94 9.52 -29.41
C PHE A 97 -0.45 9.37 -30.02
N VAL A 98 -1.51 9.36 -29.21
CA VAL A 98 -2.87 9.07 -29.70
C VAL A 98 -3.56 10.34 -30.18
N ASN A 99 -3.57 11.39 -29.36
CA ASN A 99 -4.34 12.61 -29.63
C ASN A 99 -3.53 13.92 -29.51
N PRO A 100 -2.48 14.12 -30.33
CA PRO A 100 -1.57 15.28 -30.22
C PRO A 100 -2.28 16.62 -30.45
N HIS A 101 -3.34 16.61 -31.27
CA HIS A 101 -4.11 17.81 -31.59
C HIS A 101 -5.33 18.02 -30.67
N GLN A 102 -5.47 17.21 -29.61
CA GLN A 102 -6.58 17.30 -28.64
C GLN A 102 -7.97 17.36 -29.31
N VAL A 103 -8.15 16.57 -30.38
CA VAL A 103 -9.44 16.42 -31.05
C VAL A 103 -10.44 15.91 -30.02
N LYS A 104 -11.65 16.45 -30.04
CA LYS A 104 -12.74 16.05 -29.15
C LYS A 104 -13.56 14.92 -29.79
N PRO A 105 -14.16 14.03 -28.98
CA PRO A 105 -15.04 13.00 -29.50
C PRO A 105 -16.28 13.65 -30.14
N ASP A 106 -16.68 13.14 -31.29
CA ASP A 106 -17.63 13.76 -32.22
C ASP A 106 -18.85 12.85 -32.50
N LEU A 107 -18.69 11.54 -32.37
CA LEU A 107 -19.74 10.57 -32.61
C LEU A 107 -20.58 10.34 -31.36
N LYS A 108 -21.81 10.86 -31.34
CA LYS A 108 -22.77 10.58 -30.27
C LYS A 108 -23.54 9.29 -30.58
N PHE A 109 -23.40 8.29 -29.72
CA PHE A 109 -24.18 7.06 -29.80
C PHE A 109 -24.82 6.79 -28.44
N GLN A 110 -26.16 6.81 -28.41
CA GLN A 110 -26.97 6.80 -27.18
C GLN A 110 -26.56 7.93 -26.22
N LYS A 111 -26.17 7.60 -24.97
CA LYS A 111 -25.69 8.53 -23.93
C LYS A 111 -24.15 8.67 -23.89
N LYS A 112 -23.43 8.14 -24.89
CA LYS A 112 -21.96 8.13 -24.94
C LYS A 112 -21.45 8.90 -26.17
N VAL A 113 -20.26 9.49 -26.03
CA VAL A 113 -19.58 10.20 -27.12
C VAL A 113 -18.28 9.46 -27.44
N PHE A 114 -18.09 9.11 -28.70
CA PHE A 114 -16.98 8.36 -29.24
C PHE A 114 -16.23 9.18 -30.28
N PHE A 115 -15.03 8.73 -30.66
CA PHE A 115 -14.28 9.26 -31.78
C PHE A 115 -14.70 8.55 -33.07
N SER A 116 -14.98 9.28 -34.15
CA SER A 116 -15.19 8.71 -35.49
C SER A 116 -13.90 8.61 -36.31
N ASN A 117 -12.85 9.35 -35.92
CA ASN A 117 -11.61 9.45 -36.67
C ASN A 117 -10.80 8.14 -36.62
N ASN A 118 -10.76 7.43 -37.75
CA ASN A 118 -10.02 6.18 -37.90
C ASN A 118 -8.50 6.34 -37.65
N ASP A 119 -7.90 7.49 -37.99
CA ASP A 119 -6.47 7.72 -37.75
C ASP A 119 -6.16 7.79 -36.26
N LEU A 120 -7.09 8.30 -35.45
CA LEU A 120 -6.97 8.34 -34.00
C LEU A 120 -7.15 6.92 -33.41
N ILE A 121 -8.17 6.20 -33.88
CA ILE A 121 -8.51 4.85 -33.40
C ILE A 121 -7.37 3.86 -33.72
N ASN A 122 -6.80 3.93 -34.93
CA ASN A 122 -5.74 3.04 -35.38
C ASN A 122 -4.41 3.23 -34.62
N LYS A 123 -4.25 4.34 -33.89
CA LYS A 123 -3.08 4.56 -33.03
C LYS A 123 -3.20 3.87 -31.67
N VAL A 124 -4.40 3.52 -31.22
CA VAL A 124 -4.64 2.94 -29.88
C VAL A 124 -3.92 1.59 -29.67
N PRO A 125 -3.90 0.64 -30.63
CA PRO A 125 -3.10 -0.56 -30.48
C PRO A 125 -1.60 -0.25 -30.28
N ASN A 126 -1.04 0.64 -31.09
CA ASN A 126 0.38 1.02 -31.01
C ASN A 126 0.71 1.74 -29.69
N TYR A 127 -0.24 2.46 -29.09
CA TYR A 127 -0.06 3.05 -27.77
C TYR A 127 0.27 2.00 -26.69
N PHE A 128 -0.35 0.81 -26.73
CA PHE A 128 -0.01 -0.28 -25.81
C PHE A 128 1.43 -0.78 -25.99
N LEU A 129 1.94 -0.81 -27.23
CA LEU A 129 3.34 -1.17 -27.48
C LEU A 129 4.30 -0.14 -26.89
N VAL A 130 4.01 1.15 -27.09
CA VAL A 130 4.85 2.25 -26.59
C VAL A 130 4.87 2.26 -25.07
N VAL A 131 3.70 2.27 -24.43
CA VAL A 131 3.60 2.31 -22.97
C VAL A 131 4.07 1.01 -22.34
N GLY A 132 3.77 -0.15 -22.93
CA GLY A 132 4.25 -1.44 -22.46
C GLY A 132 5.77 -1.56 -22.52
N SER A 133 6.41 -1.06 -23.58
CA SER A 133 7.88 -1.05 -23.71
C SER A 133 8.53 -0.09 -22.70
N LEU A 134 7.90 1.07 -22.48
CA LEU A 134 8.34 2.01 -21.44
C LEU A 134 8.25 1.39 -20.05
N THR A 135 7.12 0.75 -19.71
CA THR A 135 6.94 0.03 -18.45
C THR A 135 7.97 -1.09 -18.30
N ALA A 136 8.17 -1.93 -19.33
CA ALA A 136 9.16 -3.01 -19.30
C ALA A 136 10.59 -2.49 -19.04
N SER A 137 10.93 -1.33 -19.60
CA SER A 137 12.23 -0.69 -19.38
C SER A 137 12.39 -0.24 -17.93
N PHE A 138 11.38 0.44 -17.37
CA PHE A 138 11.40 0.88 -15.97
C PHE A 138 11.43 -0.29 -14.99
N THR A 139 10.65 -1.34 -15.22
CA THR A 139 10.64 -2.53 -14.36
C THR A 139 11.96 -3.28 -14.43
N LEU A 140 12.57 -3.42 -15.62
CA LEU A 140 13.89 -4.05 -15.76
C LEU A 140 14.98 -3.28 -14.98
N ILE A 141 15.01 -1.95 -15.12
CA ILE A 141 15.94 -1.09 -14.37
C ILE A 141 15.67 -1.21 -12.87
N GLY A 142 14.41 -1.17 -12.44
CA GLY A 142 14.02 -1.29 -11.05
C GLY A 142 14.43 -2.62 -10.42
N VAL A 143 14.22 -3.73 -11.13
CA VAL A 143 14.63 -5.06 -10.68
C VAL A 143 16.16 -5.18 -10.61
N ALA A 144 16.89 -4.65 -11.60
CA ALA A 144 18.35 -4.65 -11.59
C ALA A 144 18.91 -3.87 -10.37
N LEU A 145 18.36 -2.69 -10.09
CA LEU A 145 18.72 -1.87 -8.93
C LEU A 145 18.36 -2.57 -7.61
N MET A 146 17.19 -3.22 -7.53
CA MET A 146 16.79 -4.00 -6.36
C MET A 146 17.77 -5.14 -6.09
N TYR A 147 18.17 -5.90 -7.11
CA TYR A 147 19.15 -6.98 -6.95
C TYR A 147 20.51 -6.45 -6.50
N TYR A 148 20.97 -5.34 -7.09
CA TYR A 148 22.22 -4.70 -6.69
C TYR A 148 22.18 -4.26 -5.22
N GLY A 149 21.13 -3.54 -4.81
CA GLY A 149 20.97 -3.08 -3.42
C GLY A 149 20.82 -4.22 -2.41
N SER A 150 20.15 -5.31 -2.79
CA SER A 150 20.03 -6.50 -1.94
C SER A 150 21.39 -7.18 -1.71
N GLN A 151 22.24 -7.27 -2.72
CA GLN A 151 23.60 -7.81 -2.55
C GLN A 151 24.46 -6.94 -1.64
N GLU A 152 24.34 -5.62 -1.74
CA GLU A 152 25.07 -4.68 -0.89
C GLU A 152 24.64 -4.78 0.58
N SER A 153 23.34 -4.88 0.84
CA SER A 153 22.81 -5.11 2.20
C SER A 153 23.39 -6.37 2.83
N ILE A 154 23.42 -7.49 2.10
CA ILE A 154 23.96 -8.76 2.59
C ILE A 154 25.44 -8.62 2.98
N LYS A 155 26.24 -7.96 2.12
CA LYS A 155 27.66 -7.74 2.41
C LYS A 155 27.88 -6.89 3.66
N ASN A 156 27.06 -5.84 3.84
CA ASN A 156 27.15 -4.97 5.01
C ASN A 156 26.77 -5.71 6.30
N ASP A 157 25.75 -6.58 6.25
CA ASP A 157 25.32 -7.41 7.39
C ASP A 157 26.40 -8.44 7.77
N GLU A 158 27.01 -9.10 6.78
CA GLU A 158 28.13 -10.03 6.98
C GLU A 158 29.35 -9.31 7.58
N GLU A 159 29.66 -8.10 7.10
CA GLU A 159 30.76 -7.29 7.64
C GLU A 159 30.49 -6.83 9.08
N LYS A 160 29.25 -6.47 9.41
CA LYS A 160 28.83 -6.10 10.76
C LYS A 160 28.94 -7.28 11.73
N ALA A 161 28.44 -8.46 11.35
CA ALA A 161 28.59 -9.69 12.13
C ALA A 161 30.06 -10.08 12.34
N ARG A 162 30.91 -9.83 11.33
CA ARG A 162 32.37 -10.03 11.44
C ARG A 162 33.02 -9.06 12.42
N LYS A 163 32.60 -7.79 12.47
CA LYS A 163 33.13 -6.79 13.40
C LYS A 163 32.68 -7.05 14.84
N GLU A 164 31.44 -7.48 15.03
CA GLU A 164 30.89 -7.84 16.35
C GLU A 164 31.58 -9.08 16.93
N SER A 165 31.92 -10.08 16.11
CA SER A 165 32.66 -11.28 16.56
C SER A 165 34.15 -11.03 16.88
N ILE A 166 34.75 -9.94 16.38
CA ILE A 166 36.17 -9.59 16.61
C ILE A 166 36.33 -8.65 17.82
N THR A 167 35.26 -8.03 18.32
CA THR A 167 35.35 -7.11 19.47
C THR A 167 35.42 -7.94 20.77
N PRO A 168 36.52 -7.93 21.53
CA PRO A 168 36.59 -8.70 22.77
C PRO A 168 35.70 -8.02 23.81
N THR A 169 34.65 -8.71 24.23
CA THR A 169 33.88 -8.38 25.43
C THR A 169 34.86 -8.33 26.60
N LYS A 170 35.28 -7.13 27.02
CA LYS A 170 35.94 -6.92 28.31
C LYS A 170 34.91 -7.15 29.41
N GLY A 171 34.75 -8.40 29.79
CA GLY A 171 33.90 -8.85 30.88
C GLY A 171 34.15 -10.33 31.09
N GLY A 172 35.07 -10.64 32.00
CA GLY A 172 35.55 -12.00 32.21
C GLY A 172 34.45 -12.97 32.64
N SER A 173 34.43 -14.11 31.98
CA SER A 173 34.08 -15.38 32.63
C SER A 173 34.78 -16.51 31.89
N LYS A 174 35.57 -17.28 32.64
CA LYS A 174 36.23 -18.49 32.18
C LYS A 174 35.17 -19.46 31.66
N VAL A 175 35.28 -19.87 30.41
CA VAL A 175 34.64 -21.09 29.93
C VAL A 175 35.73 -22.00 29.36
N GLN A 176 35.68 -23.22 29.85
CA GLN A 176 36.65 -24.29 29.76
C GLN A 176 36.50 -24.99 28.42
N ASN A 177 37.62 -25.23 27.73
CA ASN A 177 37.68 -25.96 26.48
C ASN A 177 37.18 -27.41 26.66
N SER A 178 36.26 -27.84 25.81
CA SER A 178 36.11 -29.23 25.42
C SER A 178 36.08 -29.33 23.90
N SER A 179 37.02 -30.12 23.40
CA SER A 179 37.33 -30.38 22.00
C SER A 179 36.73 -31.70 21.56
N ILE A 180 35.88 -31.72 20.53
CA ILE A 180 35.46 -32.88 19.71
C ILE A 180 34.88 -32.28 18.41
N GLU A 181 35.05 -32.74 17.17
CA GLU A 181 36.00 -33.59 16.44
C GLU A 181 35.55 -33.47 14.96
N SER A 182 36.50 -33.50 14.03
CA SER A 182 36.28 -33.27 12.59
C SER A 182 35.69 -34.51 11.88
N GLY A 183 34.62 -34.33 11.08
CA GLY A 183 34.05 -35.42 10.28
C GLY A 183 33.19 -34.99 9.08
N LYS A 184 33.81 -35.02 7.89
CA LYS A 184 33.30 -35.22 6.51
C LYS A 184 32.14 -34.34 6.00
N HIS A 185 32.48 -33.43 5.09
CA HIS A 185 31.58 -32.76 4.16
C HIS A 185 31.12 -33.74 3.06
N GLU A 186 29.81 -33.97 2.98
CA GLU A 186 29.12 -34.43 1.79
C GLU A 186 28.43 -33.19 1.19
N GLU A 187 28.81 -32.81 -0.03
CA GLU A 187 28.36 -31.58 -0.69
C GLU A 187 26.90 -31.70 -1.16
N LEU A 188 26.00 -30.95 -0.50
CA LEU A 188 24.61 -30.72 -0.93
C LEU A 188 24.47 -29.25 -1.39
N PRO A 189 23.70 -28.96 -2.46
CA PRO A 189 23.79 -27.67 -3.15
C PRO A 189 23.32 -26.48 -2.31
N LEU A 190 24.15 -25.42 -2.37
CA LEU A 190 24.22 -24.20 -1.56
C LEU A 190 22.94 -23.31 -1.49
N HIS A 191 21.86 -23.68 -2.16
CA HIS A 191 20.62 -22.88 -2.20
C HIS A 191 19.56 -23.29 -1.18
N PHE A 192 19.63 -24.50 -0.62
CA PHE A 192 18.58 -25.00 0.30
C PHE A 192 18.83 -24.64 1.78
N THR A 193 20.05 -24.21 2.13
CA THR A 193 20.44 -23.91 3.52
C THR A 193 19.93 -22.54 3.99
N ARG A 194 19.62 -21.60 3.08
CA ARG A 194 19.33 -20.20 3.44
C ARG A 194 17.97 -19.97 4.13
N ALA A 195 17.02 -20.89 3.97
CA ALA A 195 15.72 -20.80 4.66
C ALA A 195 15.80 -21.18 6.14
N ARG A 196 16.80 -21.98 6.55
CA ARG A 196 16.94 -22.48 7.93
C ARG A 196 17.75 -21.54 8.83
N VAL A 197 18.65 -20.75 8.26
CA VAL A 197 19.48 -19.81 9.04
C VAL A 197 18.65 -18.65 9.62
N TYR A 198 17.59 -18.20 8.93
CA TYR A 198 16.65 -17.23 9.49
C TYR A 198 15.65 -17.83 10.51
N SER A 199 15.32 -19.13 10.45
CA SER A 199 14.44 -19.75 11.45
C SER A 199 15.17 -20.08 12.75
N ASN A 200 16.45 -20.47 12.68
CA ASN A 200 17.18 -20.95 13.84
C ASN A 200 17.65 -19.84 14.79
N CYS A 201 17.81 -18.60 14.32
CA CYS A 201 18.07 -17.46 15.21
C CYS A 201 16.87 -17.06 16.09
N ILE A 202 15.65 -17.56 15.82
CA ILE A 202 14.46 -17.27 16.62
C ILE A 202 14.12 -18.43 17.59
N GLN A 203 14.70 -19.62 17.39
CA GLN A 203 14.26 -20.84 18.09
C GLN A 203 15.15 -21.27 19.28
N GLU A 204 16.23 -20.53 19.58
CA GLU A 204 17.20 -20.90 20.62
C GLU A 204 16.95 -20.23 22.00
N GLN A 205 15.69 -19.95 22.33
CA GLN A 205 15.23 -19.64 23.69
C GLN A 205 13.93 -20.39 24.03
N SER A 206 13.94 -21.71 23.97
CA SER A 206 12.85 -22.53 24.52
C SER A 206 13.25 -24.01 24.66
N GLU A 207 14.08 -24.29 25.67
CA GLU A 207 14.25 -25.62 26.27
C GLU A 207 14.52 -25.35 27.77
N THR A 208 13.98 -26.00 28.80
CA THR A 208 13.11 -27.17 29.00
C THR A 208 12.61 -27.08 30.46
N GLY A 209 11.48 -27.71 30.81
CA GLY A 209 11.06 -27.81 32.21
C GLY A 209 9.70 -28.46 32.40
N SER A 210 9.69 -29.79 32.57
CA SER A 210 8.50 -30.61 32.78
C SER A 210 8.19 -30.79 34.28
N PHE A 211 6.90 -31.07 34.58
CA PHE A 211 6.32 -31.75 35.77
C PHE A 211 5.86 -30.93 37.00
N GLY A 212 4.57 -31.09 37.37
CA GLY A 212 4.13 -31.22 38.77
C GLY A 212 3.05 -30.25 39.34
N SER A 213 1.79 -30.72 39.39
CA SER A 213 0.79 -30.60 40.48
C SER A 213 0.42 -29.25 41.19
N ILE A 214 -0.88 -28.96 41.21
CA ILE A 214 -1.69 -28.11 42.15
C ILE A 214 -1.97 -28.91 43.46
N PRO A 215 -2.41 -28.38 44.67
CA PRO A 215 -2.85 -27.02 45.11
C PRO A 215 -2.26 -26.51 46.46
N SER A 216 -2.53 -25.23 46.84
CA SER A 216 -3.28 -24.84 48.07
C SER A 216 -3.14 -23.35 48.45
N LYS A 217 -4.12 -22.89 49.23
CA LYS A 217 -4.50 -21.55 49.72
C LYS A 217 -3.45 -20.84 50.61
N GLY A 218 -3.53 -19.51 50.65
CA GLY A 218 -2.99 -18.69 51.74
C GLY A 218 -3.15 -17.18 51.51
N VAL A 219 -4.11 -16.59 52.20
CA VAL A 219 -4.32 -15.13 52.36
C VAL A 219 -3.19 -14.55 53.23
N ILE A 220 -2.71 -13.34 52.93
CA ILE A 220 -2.38 -12.23 53.85
C ILE A 220 -2.15 -10.96 53.00
N GLU A 221 -2.94 -9.93 53.27
CA GLU A 221 -2.70 -8.54 52.87
C GLU A 221 -1.50 -7.98 53.65
N ASP A 222 -0.67 -7.16 53.00
CA ASP A 222 -0.25 -5.90 53.63
C ASP A 222 0.31 -4.92 52.60
N SER A 223 -0.21 -3.71 52.70
CA SER A 223 0.07 -2.53 51.90
C SER A 223 1.41 -1.88 52.27
N VAL A 224 2.27 -1.64 51.28
CA VAL A 224 3.22 -0.50 51.31
C VAL A 224 3.33 0.09 49.92
N SER A 225 2.80 1.31 49.77
CA SER A 225 3.03 2.16 48.61
C SER A 225 4.49 2.56 48.54
N SER A 226 5.14 2.30 47.41
CA SER A 226 6.42 2.91 47.06
C SER A 226 6.40 3.22 45.57
N HIS A 227 6.43 4.52 45.28
CA HIS A 227 6.54 5.10 43.95
C HIS A 227 7.61 4.39 43.13
N LYS A 228 7.17 3.65 42.10
CA LYS A 228 8.05 3.19 41.03
C LYS A 228 7.66 3.95 39.77
N SER A 229 8.47 4.96 39.45
CA SER A 229 8.55 5.59 38.14
C SER A 229 8.69 4.50 37.08
N MET A 230 7.57 4.17 36.43
CA MET A 230 7.51 3.09 35.46
C MET A 230 8.02 3.66 34.14
N ASP A 231 9.28 3.33 33.85
CA ASP A 231 9.97 3.59 32.60
C ASP A 231 9.07 3.37 31.38
N ILE A 232 8.93 4.43 30.60
CA ILE A 232 8.37 4.45 29.25
C ILE A 232 9.40 3.80 28.31
N LYS A 233 9.60 2.49 28.45
CA LYS A 233 10.27 1.63 27.46
C LYS A 233 9.60 0.26 27.51
N LYS A 234 8.35 0.21 27.05
CA LYS A 234 7.74 -1.07 26.66
C LYS A 234 8.49 -1.54 25.40
N THR A 235 9.42 -2.45 25.62
CA THR A 235 10.02 -3.33 24.62
C THR A 235 8.91 -3.83 23.69
N HIS A 236 9.00 -3.50 22.39
CA HIS A 236 8.15 -4.08 21.35
C HIS A 236 8.43 -5.59 21.33
N ALA A 237 7.64 -6.39 22.04
CA ALA A 237 7.43 -7.77 21.63
C ALA A 237 6.84 -7.68 20.22
N GLU A 238 7.58 -8.15 19.21
CA GLU A 238 7.15 -8.10 17.82
C GLU A 238 5.81 -8.85 17.70
N ILE A 239 4.72 -8.10 17.49
CA ILE A 239 3.39 -8.67 17.26
C ILE A 239 3.45 -9.33 15.89
N GLU A 240 3.68 -10.64 15.84
CA GLU A 240 3.65 -11.42 14.61
C GLU A 240 2.33 -12.21 14.52
N ALA A 241 1.36 -11.67 13.79
CA ALA A 241 0.08 -12.36 13.57
C ALA A 241 0.05 -13.02 12.19
N SER A 242 -0.25 -14.31 12.15
CA SER A 242 -0.55 -14.99 10.90
C SER A 242 -1.89 -14.48 10.31
N PRO A 243 -2.15 -14.66 9.00
CA PRO A 243 -3.38 -14.19 8.36
C PRO A 243 -4.67 -14.69 9.01
N LEU A 244 -4.66 -15.94 9.48
CA LEU A 244 -5.80 -16.57 10.15
C LEU A 244 -5.99 -16.07 11.58
N GLU A 245 -4.91 -15.74 12.27
CA GLU A 245 -4.97 -15.12 13.59
C GLU A 245 -5.43 -13.66 13.48
N ALA A 246 -4.92 -12.92 12.50
CA ALA A 246 -5.31 -11.53 12.26
C ALA A 246 -6.83 -11.40 12.07
N ILE A 247 -7.46 -12.21 11.19
CA ILE A 247 -8.91 -12.18 10.93
C ILE A 247 -9.75 -12.39 12.20
N LYS A 248 -9.25 -13.15 13.17
CA LYS A 248 -9.97 -13.42 14.43
C LYS A 248 -9.94 -12.24 15.40
N THR A 249 -9.09 -11.24 15.15
CA THR A 249 -8.97 -10.07 16.03
C THR A 249 -9.98 -8.98 15.66
N VAL A 250 -10.46 -8.25 16.66
CA VAL A 250 -11.27 -7.04 16.45
C VAL A 250 -10.47 -5.97 15.69
N LYS A 251 -9.15 -5.88 15.96
CA LYS A 251 -8.23 -4.96 15.27
C LYS A 251 -8.30 -5.11 13.75
N PHE A 252 -8.34 -6.34 13.25
CA PHE A 252 -8.44 -6.59 11.81
C PHE A 252 -9.69 -5.98 11.19
N TRP A 253 -10.85 -6.18 11.83
CA TRP A 253 -12.11 -5.66 11.32
C TRP A 253 -12.19 -4.14 11.42
N LEU A 254 -11.60 -3.53 12.46
CA LEU A 254 -11.47 -2.08 12.58
C LEU A 254 -10.60 -1.49 11.46
N VAL A 255 -9.42 -2.07 11.19
CA VAL A 255 -8.54 -1.62 10.11
C VAL A 255 -9.19 -1.83 8.74
N SER A 256 -9.85 -2.98 8.53
CA SER A 256 -10.57 -3.28 7.28
C SER A 256 -11.75 -2.32 7.04
N LEU A 257 -12.52 -2.01 8.09
CA LEU A 257 -13.62 -1.05 8.01
C LEU A 257 -13.08 0.36 7.72
N ALA A 258 -12.03 0.78 8.42
CA ALA A 258 -11.39 2.07 8.18
C ALA A 258 -10.90 2.18 6.74
N TYR A 259 -10.19 1.16 6.23
CA TYR A 259 -9.72 1.14 4.85
C TYR A 259 -10.88 1.26 3.86
N MET A 260 -11.92 0.44 4.02
CA MET A 260 -13.10 0.45 3.15
C MET A 260 -13.76 1.84 3.14
N ALA A 261 -14.01 2.42 4.32
CA ALA A 261 -14.64 3.71 4.45
C ALA A 261 -13.80 4.87 3.86
N SER A 262 -12.48 4.89 4.11
CA SER A 262 -11.57 5.86 3.47
C SER A 262 -11.51 5.71 1.95
N ASN A 263 -11.67 4.48 1.44
CA ASN A 263 -11.60 4.23 0.00
C ASN A 263 -12.85 4.72 -0.74
N HIS A 264 -14.02 4.71 -0.11
CA HIS A 264 -15.22 5.39 -0.63
C HIS A 264 -14.98 6.89 -0.82
N THR A 265 -14.47 7.58 0.22
CA THR A 265 -14.10 9.01 0.16
C THR A 265 -13.11 9.27 -0.98
N THR A 266 -12.07 8.45 -1.06
CA THR A 266 -11.04 8.53 -2.10
C THR A 266 -11.63 8.31 -3.50
N PHE A 267 -12.56 7.37 -3.66
CA PHE A 267 -13.22 7.09 -4.93
C PHE A 267 -14.03 8.30 -5.42
N LEU A 268 -14.88 8.87 -4.56
CA LEU A 268 -15.69 10.04 -4.90
C LEU A 268 -14.80 11.23 -5.29
N HIS A 269 -13.79 11.50 -4.47
CA HIS A 269 -12.88 12.61 -4.70
C HIS A 269 -12.10 12.44 -6.02
N LEU A 270 -11.46 11.30 -6.25
CA LEU A 270 -10.60 11.13 -7.44
C LEU A 270 -11.40 11.02 -8.75
N ASN A 271 -12.61 10.46 -8.72
CA ASN A 271 -13.35 10.16 -9.95
C ASN A 271 -14.46 11.18 -10.25
N LEU A 272 -15.09 11.78 -9.23
CA LEU A 272 -16.31 12.55 -9.41
C LEU A 272 -16.15 14.05 -9.14
N TYR A 273 -15.05 14.52 -8.54
CA TYR A 273 -14.89 15.95 -8.20
C TYR A 273 -15.14 16.87 -9.40
N LYS A 274 -14.61 16.50 -10.58
CA LYS A 274 -14.78 17.29 -11.79
C LYS A 274 -16.24 17.33 -12.25
N GLN A 275 -16.91 16.18 -12.27
CA GLN A 275 -18.32 16.08 -12.68
C GLN A 275 -19.22 16.88 -11.73
N TYR A 276 -18.93 16.80 -10.43
CA TYR A 276 -19.65 17.54 -9.41
C TYR A 276 -19.49 19.04 -9.57
N GLY A 277 -18.25 19.52 -9.69
CA GLY A 277 -17.95 20.94 -9.85
C GLY A 277 -18.49 21.54 -11.16
N GLN A 278 -18.51 20.76 -12.24
CA GLN A 278 -19.01 21.20 -13.55
C GLN A 278 -20.51 21.50 -13.60
N ARG A 279 -21.26 21.14 -12.55
CA ARG A 279 -22.67 21.53 -12.41
C ARG A 279 -22.84 23.04 -12.25
N ILE A 280 -21.87 23.70 -11.61
CA ILE A 280 -21.90 25.15 -11.34
C ILE A 280 -20.80 25.88 -12.13
N ILE A 281 -19.58 25.33 -12.16
CA ILE A 281 -18.42 25.96 -12.80
C ILE A 281 -18.31 25.48 -14.25
N ARG A 282 -18.51 26.39 -15.21
CA ARG A 282 -18.45 26.06 -16.65
C ARG A 282 -17.04 26.09 -17.25
N ASP A 283 -16.06 26.67 -16.55
CA ASP A 283 -14.69 26.79 -17.07
C ASP A 283 -13.92 25.47 -16.96
N ASN A 284 -13.82 24.76 -18.09
CA ASN A 284 -13.07 23.51 -18.16
C ASN A 284 -11.56 23.70 -18.02
N LYS A 285 -11.00 24.89 -18.32
CA LYS A 285 -9.56 25.13 -18.17
C LYS A 285 -9.16 25.11 -16.70
N LEU A 286 -9.99 25.68 -15.82
CA LEU A 286 -9.74 25.66 -14.37
C LEU A 286 -9.67 24.23 -13.84
N PHE A 287 -10.59 23.35 -14.22
CA PHE A 287 -10.56 21.95 -13.77
C PHE A 287 -9.33 21.19 -14.27
N VAL A 288 -8.88 21.47 -15.49
CA VAL A 288 -7.67 20.88 -16.04
C VAL A 288 -6.44 21.35 -15.26
N THR A 289 -6.31 22.66 -15.02
CA THR A 289 -5.20 23.22 -14.24
C THR A 289 -5.17 22.68 -12.81
N THR A 290 -6.32 22.65 -12.12
CA THR A 290 -6.44 22.05 -10.78
C THR A 290 -6.04 20.58 -10.78
N GLY A 291 -6.46 19.81 -11.78
CA GLY A 291 -6.05 18.40 -11.91
C GLY A 291 -4.54 18.23 -12.09
N ILE A 292 -3.89 19.09 -12.88
CA ILE A 292 -2.43 19.06 -13.07
C ILE A 292 -1.70 19.39 -11.77
N ILE A 293 -2.08 20.49 -11.11
CA ILE A 293 -1.47 20.92 -9.83
C ILE A 293 -1.63 19.81 -8.78
N SER A 294 -2.82 19.20 -8.71
CA SER A 294 -3.10 18.10 -7.80
C SER A 294 -2.20 16.89 -8.08
N ASN A 295 -2.04 16.47 -9.35
CA ASN A 295 -1.18 15.33 -9.66
C ASN A 295 0.30 15.57 -9.31
N VAL A 296 0.80 16.80 -9.48
CA VAL A 296 2.17 17.15 -9.04
C VAL A 296 2.29 17.08 -7.52
N SER A 297 1.30 17.62 -6.80
CA SER A 297 1.33 17.60 -5.33
C SER A 297 1.31 16.17 -4.79
N LEU A 298 0.59 15.24 -5.44
CA LEU A 298 0.55 13.84 -5.02
C LEU A 298 1.92 13.15 -4.98
N VAL A 299 2.80 13.45 -5.95
CA VAL A 299 4.14 12.84 -6.01
C VAL A 299 5.01 13.32 -4.85
N ILE A 300 4.83 14.57 -4.41
CA ILE A 300 5.61 15.19 -3.33
C ILE A 300 5.04 14.81 -1.94
N VAL A 301 3.71 14.77 -1.81
CA VAL A 301 3.06 14.58 -0.52
C VAL A 301 3.21 13.17 0.03
N ARG A 302 3.22 12.13 -0.82
CA ARG A 302 3.35 10.74 -0.36
C ARG A 302 4.66 10.48 0.42
N PRO A 303 5.85 10.88 -0.05
CA PRO A 303 7.09 10.82 0.73
C PRO A 303 7.02 11.62 2.04
N LEU A 304 6.46 12.82 2.02
CA LEU A 304 6.35 13.68 3.20
C LEU A 304 5.46 13.07 4.28
N VAL A 305 4.31 12.52 3.88
CA VAL A 305 3.40 11.81 4.80
C VAL A 305 4.05 10.52 5.31
N GLY A 306 4.80 9.82 4.46
CA GLY A 306 5.64 8.69 4.87
C GLY A 306 6.62 9.07 5.98
N ALA A 307 7.42 10.11 5.78
CA ALA A 307 8.34 10.61 6.80
C ALA A 307 7.63 11.14 8.06
N ALA A 308 6.46 11.77 7.90
CA ALA A 308 5.65 12.19 9.03
C ALA A 308 5.15 10.99 9.83
N SER A 309 4.79 9.88 9.17
CA SER A 309 4.35 8.65 9.82
C SER A 309 5.44 7.98 10.64
N ASP A 310 6.70 8.06 10.19
CA ASP A 310 7.86 7.57 10.95
C ASP A 310 8.10 8.38 12.24
N ARG A 311 7.77 9.67 12.25
CA ARG A 311 8.02 10.58 13.40
C ARG A 311 6.86 10.68 14.37
N ILE A 312 5.64 10.81 13.86
CA ILE A 312 4.42 11.12 14.63
C ILE A 312 3.66 9.84 14.99
N GLY A 313 3.94 8.74 14.30
CA GLY A 313 3.27 7.46 14.46
C GLY A 313 2.15 7.26 13.43
N ILE A 314 2.04 6.03 12.94
CA ILE A 314 1.15 5.69 11.82
C ILE A 314 -0.34 5.87 12.15
N ARG A 315 -0.77 5.54 13.37
CA ARG A 315 -2.17 5.73 13.82
C ARG A 315 -2.56 7.20 13.82
N ASN A 316 -1.73 8.05 14.42
CA ASN A 316 -1.96 9.49 14.53
C ASN A 316 -2.07 10.17 13.17
N ILE A 317 -1.17 9.84 12.22
CA ILE A 317 -1.24 10.37 10.86
C ILE A 317 -2.50 9.90 10.12
N ASN A 318 -2.90 8.63 10.29
CA ASN A 318 -4.14 8.14 9.68
C ASN A 318 -5.38 8.85 10.24
N VAL A 319 -5.46 9.06 11.56
CA VAL A 319 -6.55 9.82 12.20
C VAL A 319 -6.58 11.25 11.65
N PHE A 320 -5.43 11.92 11.61
CA PHE A 320 -5.33 13.30 11.12
C PHE A 320 -5.82 13.44 9.67
N LEU A 321 -5.36 12.59 8.75
CA LEU A 321 -5.76 12.69 7.34
C LEU A 321 -7.23 12.33 7.11
N ASN A 322 -7.77 11.33 7.80
CA ASN A 322 -9.20 10.99 7.67
C ASN A 322 -10.10 12.05 8.31
N ALA A 323 -9.70 12.63 9.46
CA ALA A 323 -10.43 13.74 10.07
C ALA A 323 -10.38 15.00 9.19
N ALA A 324 -9.23 15.30 8.60
CA ALA A 324 -9.09 16.40 7.65
C ALA A 324 -9.97 16.17 6.41
N SER A 325 -9.95 14.97 5.82
CA SER A 325 -10.78 14.62 4.65
C SER A 325 -12.27 14.72 4.95
N CYS A 326 -12.71 14.36 6.16
CA CYS A 326 -14.09 14.56 6.61
C CYS A 326 -14.51 16.04 6.52
N ILE A 327 -13.68 16.94 7.07
CA ILE A 327 -13.96 18.38 7.08
C ILE A 327 -13.88 18.95 5.67
N LEU A 328 -12.84 18.59 4.91
CA LEU A 328 -12.59 19.09 3.55
C LEU A 328 -13.70 18.68 2.58
N MET A 329 -14.20 17.44 2.63
CA MET A 329 -15.34 17.00 1.82
C MET A 329 -16.61 17.79 2.13
N CYS A 330 -16.90 18.08 3.40
CA CYS A 330 -18.00 18.97 3.78
C CYS A 330 -17.81 20.39 3.25
N LEU A 331 -16.61 20.95 3.41
CA LEU A 331 -16.26 22.28 2.91
C LEU A 331 -16.34 22.35 1.38
N MET A 332 -16.02 21.28 0.67
CA MET A 332 -16.17 21.21 -0.79
C MET A 332 -17.63 21.37 -1.21
N VAL A 333 -18.58 20.72 -0.52
CA VAL A 333 -20.02 20.88 -0.80
C VAL A 333 -20.47 22.33 -0.55
N VAL A 334 -20.11 22.90 0.60
CA VAL A 334 -20.49 24.29 0.95
C VAL A 334 -19.84 25.31 0.01
N SER A 335 -18.56 25.16 -0.30
CA SER A 335 -17.80 26.09 -1.13
C SER A 335 -18.26 26.10 -2.58
N LEU A 336 -18.72 24.97 -3.12
CA LEU A 336 -19.22 24.90 -4.49
C LEU A 336 -20.42 25.85 -4.70
N HIS A 337 -21.29 25.97 -3.69
CA HIS A 337 -22.48 26.81 -3.73
C HIS A 337 -22.25 28.27 -3.30
N THR A 338 -21.21 28.54 -2.50
CA THR A 338 -20.93 29.87 -1.95
C THR A 338 -19.84 30.62 -2.72
N PHE A 339 -18.66 30.02 -2.85
CA PHE A 339 -17.48 30.62 -3.49
C PHE A 339 -16.76 29.59 -4.36
N PRO A 340 -17.13 29.46 -5.65
CA PRO A 340 -16.63 28.38 -6.52
C PRO A 340 -15.11 28.34 -6.71
N TRP A 341 -14.40 29.45 -6.50
CA TRP A 341 -12.92 29.47 -6.50
C TRP A 341 -12.32 28.74 -5.29
N VAL A 342 -12.96 28.83 -4.13
CA VAL A 342 -12.53 28.11 -2.91
C VAL A 342 -12.67 26.61 -3.12
N TYR A 343 -13.71 26.17 -3.83
CA TYR A 343 -13.89 24.77 -4.21
C TYR A 343 -12.69 24.23 -5.01
N MET A 344 -12.12 25.01 -5.94
CA MET A 344 -10.95 24.60 -6.74
C MET A 344 -9.69 24.43 -5.88
N VAL A 345 -9.51 25.28 -4.87
CA VAL A 345 -8.41 25.17 -3.91
C VAL A 345 -8.61 23.94 -3.03
N LEU A 346 -9.83 23.74 -2.51
CA LEU A 346 -10.17 22.60 -1.66
C LEU A 346 -10.02 21.26 -2.39
N ILE A 347 -10.30 21.19 -3.69
CA ILE A 347 -9.99 19.99 -4.49
C ILE A 347 -8.50 19.65 -4.36
N THR A 348 -7.64 20.64 -4.58
CA THR A 348 -6.18 20.41 -4.58
C THR A 348 -5.68 19.96 -3.21
N VAL A 349 -6.18 20.59 -2.14
CA VAL A 349 -5.82 20.24 -0.76
C VAL A 349 -6.33 18.84 -0.40
N GLU A 350 -7.56 18.51 -0.79
CA GLU A 350 -8.14 17.19 -0.52
C GLU A 350 -7.40 16.09 -1.28
N PHE A 351 -6.97 16.33 -2.52
CA PHE A 351 -6.09 15.39 -3.25
C PHE A 351 -4.85 15.02 -2.43
N MET A 352 -4.24 16.01 -1.76
CA MET A 352 -3.09 15.79 -0.88
C MET A 352 -3.45 14.95 0.36
N GLY A 353 -4.67 15.06 0.87
CA GLY A 353 -5.18 14.29 2.02
C GLY A 353 -5.54 12.84 1.67
N VAL A 354 -6.30 12.63 0.59
CA VAL A 354 -6.82 11.29 0.23
C VAL A 354 -5.80 10.40 -0.46
N SER A 355 -4.86 10.98 -1.22
CA SER A 355 -3.90 10.19 -1.99
C SER A 355 -2.98 9.31 -1.13
N PRO A 356 -2.47 9.76 0.03
CA PRO A 356 -1.68 8.94 0.93
C PRO A 356 -2.42 7.76 1.57
N HIS A 357 -3.75 7.69 1.56
CA HIS A 357 -4.49 6.63 2.27
C HIS A 357 -3.99 5.22 1.91
N THR A 358 -3.75 4.95 0.62
CA THR A 358 -3.21 3.65 0.19
C THR A 358 -1.91 3.29 0.92
N LEU A 359 -0.91 4.18 0.95
CA LEU A 359 0.37 3.90 1.61
C LEU A 359 0.21 3.73 3.12
N LEU A 360 -0.65 4.54 3.74
CA LEU A 360 -0.86 4.54 5.17
C LEU A 360 -1.53 3.27 5.68
N PHE A 361 -2.51 2.73 4.94
CA PHE A 361 -3.14 1.46 5.31
C PHE A 361 -2.22 0.25 5.09
N SER A 362 -1.26 0.33 4.15
CA SER A 362 -0.20 -0.68 4.04
C SER A 362 0.72 -0.66 5.27
N LEU A 363 1.14 0.52 5.72
CA LEU A 363 1.96 0.68 6.92
C LEU A 363 1.20 0.28 8.19
N LEU A 364 -0.06 0.70 8.30
CA LEU A 364 -0.91 0.37 9.45
C LEU A 364 -1.11 -1.15 9.56
N SER A 365 -1.34 -1.85 8.44
CA SER A 365 -1.39 -3.31 8.43
C SER A 365 -0.09 -3.95 8.93
N ALA A 366 1.07 -3.43 8.54
CA ALA A 366 2.36 -3.96 8.98
C ALA A 366 2.62 -3.67 10.47
N TYR A 367 2.19 -2.50 10.93
CA TYR A 367 2.32 -2.05 12.31
C TYR A 367 1.44 -2.87 13.27
N GLU A 368 0.19 -3.16 12.90
CA GLU A 368 -0.76 -3.88 13.76
C GLU A 368 -0.56 -5.40 13.79
N PHE A 369 -0.11 -5.99 12.67
CA PHE A 369 -0.08 -7.46 12.50
C PHE A 369 1.31 -8.03 12.22
N GLY A 370 2.34 -7.19 12.24
CA GLY A 370 3.74 -7.58 12.07
C GLY A 370 4.23 -7.60 10.62
N LYS A 371 5.56 -7.72 10.49
CA LYS A 371 6.27 -7.64 9.20
C LYS A 371 6.36 -8.99 8.48
N SER A 372 6.42 -10.11 9.20
CA SER A 372 6.61 -11.46 8.65
C SER A 372 5.51 -11.89 7.65
N HIS A 373 4.24 -11.72 8.04
CA HIS A 373 3.06 -12.04 7.21
C HIS A 373 2.40 -10.81 6.58
N CYS A 374 3.13 -9.68 6.52
CA CYS A 374 2.60 -8.38 6.10
C CYS A 374 1.91 -8.44 4.73
N ALA A 375 2.51 -9.10 3.73
CA ALA A 375 1.97 -9.16 2.38
C ALA A 375 0.55 -9.77 2.30
N SER A 376 0.31 -10.90 2.99
CA SER A 376 -1.02 -11.51 3.06
C SER A 376 -1.98 -10.74 3.97
N ASN A 377 -1.52 -10.23 5.11
CA ASN A 377 -2.37 -9.44 6.03
C ASN A 377 -2.89 -8.17 5.33
N MET A 378 -2.02 -7.45 4.61
CA MET A 378 -2.41 -6.33 3.75
C MET A 378 -3.42 -6.76 2.70
N GLY A 379 -3.23 -7.92 2.07
CA GLY A 379 -4.13 -8.42 1.05
C GLY A 379 -5.53 -8.72 1.56
N LEU A 380 -5.65 -9.25 2.78
CA LEU A 380 -6.93 -9.53 3.43
C LEU A 380 -7.62 -8.24 3.89
N ILE A 381 -6.91 -7.31 4.52
CA ILE A 381 -7.47 -6.01 4.90
C ILE A 381 -8.02 -5.27 3.68
N ARG A 382 -7.29 -5.34 2.56
CA ARG A 382 -7.69 -4.66 1.33
C ARG A 382 -8.74 -5.40 0.52
N SER A 383 -9.09 -6.64 0.84
CA SER A 383 -10.07 -7.40 0.06
C SER A 383 -11.47 -6.82 0.17
N GLY A 384 -11.79 -6.08 1.24
CA GLY A 384 -13.04 -5.32 1.35
C GLY A 384 -13.28 -4.34 0.20
N ASN A 385 -12.21 -3.84 -0.43
CA ASN A 385 -12.31 -2.96 -1.60
C ASN A 385 -12.87 -3.66 -2.86
N ILE A 386 -12.87 -4.98 -2.93
CA ILE A 386 -13.52 -5.71 -4.03
C ILE A 386 -15.03 -5.38 -4.06
N LEU A 387 -15.66 -5.28 -2.89
CA LEU A 387 -17.07 -4.91 -2.78
C LEU A 387 -17.29 -3.47 -3.24
N ILE A 388 -16.42 -2.53 -2.83
CA ILE A 388 -16.48 -1.14 -3.28
C ILE A 388 -16.36 -1.07 -4.80
N VAL A 389 -15.31 -1.60 -5.40
CA VAL A 389 -15.08 -1.46 -6.85
C VAL A 389 -16.25 -2.00 -7.69
N LEU A 390 -16.95 -3.04 -7.23
CA LEU A 390 -18.10 -3.62 -7.92
C LEU A 390 -19.43 -2.90 -7.64
N LEU A 391 -19.66 -2.45 -6.40
CA LEU A 391 -20.94 -1.89 -5.96
C LEU A 391 -21.00 -0.36 -6.04
N GLU A 392 -19.85 0.31 -5.93
CA GLU A 392 -19.74 1.77 -5.88
C GLU A 392 -20.37 2.46 -7.10
N PRO A 393 -20.17 2.00 -8.37
CA PRO A 393 -20.85 2.61 -9.51
C PRO A 393 -22.38 2.52 -9.45
N LEU A 394 -22.91 1.41 -8.92
CA LEU A 394 -24.36 1.21 -8.75
C LEU A 394 -24.90 2.10 -7.61
N PHE A 395 -24.13 2.18 -6.52
CA PHE A 395 -24.44 3.03 -5.37
C PHE A 395 -24.47 4.51 -5.75
N ILE A 396 -23.49 4.98 -6.52
CA ILE A 396 -23.42 6.36 -7.01
C ILE A 396 -24.65 6.72 -7.83
N ASP A 397 -25.01 5.89 -8.82
CA ASP A 397 -26.16 6.16 -9.67
C ASP A 397 -27.46 6.18 -8.84
N ALA A 398 -27.63 5.20 -7.94
CA ALA A 398 -28.78 5.15 -7.04
C ALA A 398 -28.86 6.40 -6.13
N MET A 399 -27.75 6.83 -5.53
CA MET A 399 -27.70 8.01 -4.66
C MET A 399 -28.00 9.31 -5.41
N ILE A 400 -27.41 9.49 -6.60
CA ILE A 400 -27.65 10.68 -7.42
C ILE A 400 -29.13 10.77 -7.79
N ASN A 401 -29.75 9.66 -8.16
CA ASN A 401 -31.16 9.62 -8.53
C ASN A 401 -32.09 9.83 -7.33
N ALA A 402 -31.73 9.32 -6.15
CA ALA A 402 -32.58 9.38 -4.95
C ALA A 402 -32.50 10.72 -4.22
N ILE A 403 -31.28 11.20 -3.94
CA ILE A 403 -31.05 12.36 -3.05
C ILE A 403 -30.13 13.41 -3.66
N GLY A 404 -29.45 13.12 -4.78
CA GLY A 404 -28.66 14.09 -5.53
C GLY A 404 -27.18 14.13 -5.13
N TRP A 405 -26.43 14.94 -5.89
CA TRP A 405 -24.96 14.98 -5.84
C TRP A 405 -24.37 15.51 -4.53
N ASP A 406 -25.01 16.48 -3.89
CA ASP A 406 -24.48 17.09 -2.67
C ASP A 406 -24.42 16.05 -1.54
N TRP A 407 -25.46 15.22 -1.43
CA TRP A 407 -25.52 14.14 -0.46
C TRP A 407 -24.58 12.98 -0.79
N LEU A 408 -24.33 12.72 -2.07
CA LEU A 408 -23.27 11.79 -2.48
C LEU A 408 -21.90 12.27 -2.01
N PHE A 409 -21.58 13.56 -2.11
CA PHE A 409 -20.29 14.07 -1.59
C PHE A 409 -20.25 14.08 -0.06
N LEU A 410 -21.38 14.36 0.60
CA LEU A 410 -21.49 14.26 2.05
C LEU A 410 -21.34 12.81 2.56
N SER A 411 -21.70 11.79 1.79
CA SER A 411 -21.42 10.39 2.18
C SER A 411 -19.93 10.12 2.29
N GLY A 412 -19.10 10.72 1.43
CA GLY A 412 -17.64 10.67 1.54
C GLY A 412 -17.10 11.32 2.82
N SER A 413 -17.73 12.41 3.30
CA SER A 413 -17.38 12.99 4.60
C SER A 413 -17.74 12.03 5.74
N MET A 414 -18.95 11.47 5.70
CA MET A 414 -19.44 10.52 6.70
C MET A 414 -18.57 9.25 6.78
N THR A 415 -18.16 8.66 5.66
CA THR A 415 -17.27 7.49 5.67
C THR A 415 -15.88 7.83 6.16
N SER A 416 -15.38 9.04 5.89
CA SER A 416 -14.11 9.51 6.45
C SER A 416 -14.17 9.66 7.98
N ALA A 417 -15.31 10.12 8.52
CA ALA A 417 -15.54 10.14 9.97
C ALA A 417 -15.58 8.72 10.55
N ILE A 418 -16.27 7.78 9.89
CA ILE A 418 -16.31 6.36 10.30
C ILE A 418 -14.89 5.78 10.31
N ALA A 419 -14.08 6.05 9.29
CA ALA A 419 -12.69 5.61 9.25
C ALA A 419 -11.88 6.17 10.43
N THR A 420 -12.04 7.45 10.72
CA THR A 420 -11.38 8.12 11.85
C THR A 420 -11.74 7.45 13.18
N LEU A 421 -13.03 7.22 13.43
CA LEU A 421 -13.51 6.56 14.64
C LEU A 421 -13.01 5.11 14.75
N ALA A 422 -12.99 4.38 13.64
CA ALA A 422 -12.49 3.00 13.60
C ALA A 422 -11.00 2.92 13.93
N ILE A 423 -10.20 3.90 13.49
CA ILE A 423 -8.76 3.97 13.82
C ILE A 423 -8.56 4.35 15.29
N ILE A 424 -9.32 5.32 15.81
CA ILE A 424 -9.27 5.69 17.24
C ILE A 424 -9.65 4.49 18.14
N ALA A 425 -10.64 3.69 17.73
CA ALA A 425 -11.05 2.50 18.46
C ALA A 425 -9.96 1.42 18.56
N LEU A 426 -8.90 1.47 17.73
CA LEU A 426 -7.74 0.59 17.84
C LEU A 426 -6.92 0.83 19.12
N ASP A 427 -7.06 2.01 19.75
CA ASP A 427 -6.39 2.31 21.02
C ASP A 427 -7.10 1.64 22.22
N TRP A 428 -8.35 1.19 22.02
CA TRP A 428 -9.16 0.51 23.03
C TRP A 428 -9.20 -1.02 22.88
N CYS A 429 -8.53 -1.56 21.85
CA CYS A 429 -8.43 -3.00 21.56
C CYS A 429 -7.00 -3.50 21.79
#